data_AF-A0A4Q3AJ59-F1
#
_entry.id   AF-A0A4Q3AJ59-F1
#
_cell.length_a   1.000
_cell.length_b   1.000
_cell.length_c   1.000
_cell.angle_alpha   90.00
_cell.angle_beta   90.00
_cell.angle_gamma   90.00
#
_symmetry.space_group_name_H-M   'P 1'
#
loop_
_entity.id
_entity.type
_entity.pdbx_description
1 polymer ?
#
loop_
_entity_poly.entity_id
_entity_poly.type
_entity_poly.pdbx_seq_one_letter_code
_entity_poly.pdbx_strand_id
1 'polypeptide(L)' 'CDQVIAANPKQVAEIKAGNEKLLNFLTGQVMKASSTKPNPKQVTDILKGKLGL' A
#
# COMPACT_ATOMS: atom_id res chain seq x y z
N CYS A 1 -2.16 -3.79 6.73
CA CYS A 1 -1.96 -2.66 5.80
C CYS A 1 -1.63 -1.37 6.54
N ASP A 2 -2.33 -1.08 7.64
CA ASP A 2 -2.21 0.18 8.41
C ASP A 2 -0.79 0.46 8.94
N GLN A 3 -0.08 -0.57 9.42
CA GLN A 3 1.32 -0.40 9.86
C GLN A 3 2.25 0.04 8.71
N VAL A 4 2.04 -0.47 7.49
CA VAL A 4 2.86 -0.11 6.33
C VAL A 4 2.56 1.31 5.86
N ILE A 5 1.29 1.72 5.90
CA ILE A 5 0.87 3.09 5.61
C ILE A 5 1.47 4.06 6.64
N ALA A 6 1.35 3.74 7.95
CA ALA A 6 1.90 4.54 9.03
C ALA A 6 3.44 4.61 9.01
N ALA A 7 4.13 3.55 8.59
CA ALA A 7 5.58 3.52 8.46
C ALA A 7 6.10 4.25 7.21
N ASN A 8 5.24 4.58 6.24
CA ASN A 8 5.63 5.18 4.96
C ASN A 8 4.78 6.41 4.60
N PRO A 9 4.70 7.43 5.49
CA PRO A 9 3.81 8.58 5.30
C PRO A 9 4.16 9.41 4.05
N LYS A 10 5.45 9.50 3.68
CA LYS A 10 5.89 10.22 2.47
C LYS A 10 5.38 9.54 1.20
N GLN A 11 5.51 8.23 1.12
CA GLN A 11 5.07 7.45 -0.03
C GLN A 11 3.55 7.46 -0.14
N VAL A 12 2.84 7.43 0.99
CA VAL A 12 1.39 7.60 1.05
C VAL A 12 0.95 8.94 0.45
N ALA A 13 1.63 10.04 0.78
CA ALA A 13 1.32 11.36 0.21
C ALA A 13 1.56 11.40 -1.31
N GLU A 14 2.68 10.83 -1.78
CA GLU A 14 2.99 10.75 -3.21
C GLU A 14 1.99 9.88 -3.99
N ILE A 15 1.53 8.78 -3.39
CA ILE A 15 0.49 7.93 -3.98
C ILE A 15 -0.82 8.71 -4.13
N LYS A 16 -1.19 9.49 -3.12
CA LYS A 16 -2.35 10.40 -3.20
C LYS A 16 -2.16 11.52 -4.23
N ALA A 17 -0.91 11.91 -4.51
CA ALA A 17 -0.56 12.84 -5.57
C ALA A 17 -0.56 12.22 -6.99
N GLY A 18 -0.92 10.92 -7.12
CA GLY A 18 -1.03 10.22 -8.40
C GLY A 18 0.17 9.33 -8.74
N ASN A 19 1.12 9.15 -7.82
CA ASN A 19 2.30 8.31 -8.06
C ASN A 19 2.02 6.82 -7.81
N GLU A 20 1.35 6.16 -8.75
CA GLU A 20 0.97 4.74 -8.66
C GLU A 20 2.16 3.78 -8.56
N LYS A 21 3.39 4.20 -8.93
CA LYS A 21 4.59 3.35 -8.77
C LYS A 21 4.85 3.01 -7.31
N LEU A 22 4.59 3.95 -6.42
CA LEU A 22 4.76 3.75 -4.98
C LEU A 22 3.67 2.86 -4.38
N LEU A 23 2.53 2.72 -5.04
CA LEU A 23 1.47 1.79 -4.65
C LEU A 23 1.98 0.35 -4.74
N ASN A 24 2.68 -0.02 -5.82
CA ASN A 24 3.30 -1.34 -5.96
C ASN A 24 4.37 -1.60 -4.89
N PHE A 25 5.13 -0.57 -4.51
CA PHE A 25 6.10 -0.64 -3.42
C PHE A 25 5.42 -0.92 -2.08
N LEU A 26 4.34 -0.19 -1.73
CA LEU A 26 3.58 -0.45 -0.51
C LEU A 26 2.91 -1.82 -0.54
N THR A 27 2.40 -2.25 -1.69
CA THR A 27 1.83 -3.60 -1.87
C THR A 27 2.87 -4.67 -1.53
N GLY A 28 4.10 -4.56 -2.03
CA GLY A 28 5.20 -5.48 -1.67
C GLY A 28 5.53 -5.47 -0.18
N GLN A 29 5.56 -4.29 0.44
CA GLN A 29 5.80 -4.14 1.88
C GLN A 29 4.66 -4.76 2.73
N VAL A 30 3.40 -4.58 2.32
CA VAL A 30 2.25 -5.21 2.98
C VAL A 30 2.29 -6.72 2.83
N MET A 31 2.63 -7.23 1.65
CA MET A 31 2.77 -8.67 1.42
C MET A 31 3.90 -9.28 2.27
N LYS A 32 5.01 -8.55 2.46
CA LYS A 32 6.13 -9.01 3.30
C LYS A 32 5.81 -8.97 4.79
N ALA A 33 5.04 -7.97 5.24
CA ALA A 33 4.59 -7.86 6.63
C ALA A 33 3.46 -8.84 6.97
N SER A 34 2.76 -9.35 5.96
CA SER A 34 1.67 -10.32 6.13
C SER A 34 2.21 -11.74 6.24
N SER A 35 1.86 -12.46 7.31
CA SER A 35 2.23 -13.87 7.48
C SER A 35 1.53 -14.82 6.49
N THR A 36 0.45 -14.36 5.86
CA THR A 36 -0.26 -15.06 4.78
C THR A 36 0.06 -14.36 3.47
N LYS A 37 0.38 -15.12 2.39
CA LYS A 37 0.55 -14.58 1.03
C LYS A 37 -0.78 -14.00 0.53
N PRO A 38 -1.00 -12.69 0.61
CA PRO A 38 -2.25 -12.12 0.12
C PRO A 38 -2.14 -11.93 -1.40
N ASN A 39 -3.28 -11.90 -2.09
CA ASN A 39 -3.26 -11.59 -3.52
C ASN A 39 -2.81 -10.13 -3.72
N PRO A 40 -1.78 -9.84 -4.55
CA PRO A 40 -1.31 -8.47 -4.78
C PRO A 40 -2.44 -7.55 -5.27
N LYS A 41 -3.41 -8.06 -6.03
CA LYS A 41 -4.56 -7.27 -6.49
C LYS A 41 -5.46 -6.84 -5.33
N GLN A 42 -5.75 -7.74 -4.39
CA GLN A 42 -6.53 -7.41 -3.19
C GLN A 42 -5.78 -6.43 -2.28
N VAL A 43 -4.47 -6.59 -2.11
CA VAL A 43 -3.66 -5.67 -1.28
C VAL A 43 -3.68 -4.26 -1.86
N THR A 44 -3.50 -4.13 -3.17
CA THR A 44 -3.57 -2.86 -3.89
C THR A 44 -4.95 -2.21 -3.74
N ASP A 45 -6.03 -2.98 -3.87
CA ASP A 45 -7.40 -2.49 -3.72
C ASP A 45 -7.68 -1.98 -2.29
N ILE A 46 -7.27 -2.74 -1.27
CA ILE A 46 -7.35 -2.34 0.13
C ILE A 46 -6.51 -1.08 0.40
N LEU A 47 -5.31 -0.98 -0.19
CA LEU A 47 -4.47 0.20 -0.10
C LEU A 47 -5.16 1.42 -0.72
N LYS A 48 -5.72 1.30 -1.93
CA LYS A 48 -6.47 2.39 -2.57
C LYS A 48 -7.65 2.84 -1.70
N GLY A 49 -8.46 1.90 -1.23
CA GLY A 49 -9.59 2.18 -0.34
C GLY A 49 -9.18 2.85 0.97
N LYS A 50 -8.08 2.41 1.61
CA LYS A 50 -7.56 3.06 2.83
C LYS A 50 -6.93 4.43 2.59
N LEU A 51 -6.40 4.66 1.38
CA LEU A 51 -5.79 5.92 0.99
C LEU A 51 -6.82 6.95 0.51
N GLY A 52 -8.05 6.51 0.21
CA GLY A 52 -9.10 7.35 -0.36
C GLY A 52 -8.87 7.64 -1.84
N LEU A 53 -8.22 6.71 -2.54
CA LEU A 53 -8.01 6.72 -3.99
C LEU A 53 -9.14 6.02 -4.73
#